data_AF-A0A7J0GX64-F1
#
_entry.id   AF-A0A7J0GX64-F1
#
_cell.length_a   1.000
_cell.length_b   1.000
_cell.length_c   1.000
_cell.angle_alpha   90.00
_cell.angle_beta   90.00
_cell.angle_gamma   90.00
#
_symmetry.space_group_name_H-M   'P 1'
#
loop_
_entity.id
_entity.type
_entity.pdbx_description
1 polymer ?
#
loop_
_entity_poly.entity_id
_entity_poly.type
_entity_poly.pdbx_seq_one_letter_code
_entity_poly.pdbx_strand_id
1 'polypeptide(L)'
;MSDTEANPIASHVASLWDSLRQVPPAAVPAMLDCIISSVGLSSSSLFNSLIDAFPNLTKDIMQGNENNSLEQPNYARSFVAAACHLLKKSGANFDAMQSFIWKILVPLMKLLHAHDCEILDETADSFFEVVAETNTWGIVEATMVPFFLRLVGLSTGLFQSEELAIYGWSNCSVFQGIDDHLTDADMNKVSMTSQSGSFPLHISCHILSLIFNSVMQSQCTGGKASDSSLTIGSYAETIAENLLWDLCNMTVRMLSQSIEHRSCAVKIFLPNIFKAFVSHRAFKISVRGQTRMLSRTHLFKKIWACCKTLFSLGISERRDSYSVLSLYFTTLSCTDGGEDDDAGDREEGFDIRTEKEFWDEIKNGLVDKDGLVRKQSIHILKTTLRLNEASQCYSGVSEMTSSSKSSLPNGLTKKGRWADMEAKSLGIGNICDSLDPSLNSQQKWVAFFLLYEMLEEYGTHLVEAAWNHQVG
;
A
#
# COMPACT_ATOMS: atom_id res chain seq x y z
N MET A 1 -12.14 -22.48 56.61
CA MET A 1 -12.60 -21.33 55.82
C MET A 1 -11.63 -20.22 56.11
N SER A 2 -10.68 -20.01 55.20
CA SER A 2 -9.71 -18.92 55.26
C SER A 2 -10.01 -18.05 54.05
N ASP A 3 -10.62 -16.89 54.30
CA ASP A 3 -10.78 -15.84 53.31
C ASP A 3 -9.39 -15.42 52.87
N THR A 4 -9.06 -15.71 51.61
CA THR A 4 -7.85 -15.22 50.96
C THR A 4 -7.99 -13.71 50.89
N GLU A 5 -7.19 -12.96 51.65
CA GLU A 5 -7.10 -11.50 51.56
C GLU A 5 -6.82 -11.13 50.10
N ALA A 6 -7.85 -10.63 49.41
CA ALA A 6 -7.71 -10.11 48.06
C ALA A 6 -6.79 -8.90 48.13
N ASN A 7 -5.63 -8.99 47.47
CA ASN A 7 -4.62 -7.94 47.47
C ASN A 7 -5.27 -6.63 46.97
N PRO A 8 -5.39 -5.57 47.79
CA PRO A 8 -6.21 -4.40 47.47
C PRO A 8 -5.75 -3.72 46.17
N ILE A 9 -4.44 -3.78 45.88
CA ILE A 9 -3.82 -3.27 44.65
C ILE A 9 -4.39 -3.98 43.41
N ALA A 10 -4.65 -5.29 43.46
CA ALA A 10 -5.20 -6.03 42.32
C ALA A 10 -6.65 -5.61 42.02
N SER A 11 -7.45 -5.30 43.05
CA SER A 11 -8.82 -4.79 42.87
C SER A 11 -8.86 -3.39 42.25
N HIS A 12 -7.91 -2.53 42.62
CA HIS A 12 -7.78 -1.19 42.05
C HIS A 12 -7.30 -1.22 40.59
N VAL A 13 -6.39 -2.13 40.26
CA VAL A 13 -5.89 -2.30 38.89
C VAL A 13 -6.95 -2.91 37.96
N ALA A 14 -7.76 -3.86 38.46
CA ALA A 14 -8.92 -4.36 37.69
C ALA A 14 -9.95 -3.25 37.41
N SER A 15 -10.28 -2.43 38.42
CA SER A 15 -11.18 -1.28 38.25
C SER A 15 -10.63 -0.23 37.29
N LEU A 16 -9.30 -0.08 37.20
CA LEU A 16 -8.64 0.81 36.24
C LEU A 16 -8.83 0.35 34.81
N TRP A 17 -8.75 -0.96 34.55
CA TRP A 17 -8.94 -1.50 33.20
C TRP A 17 -10.40 -1.45 32.75
N ASP A 18 -11.35 -1.51 33.69
CA ASP A 18 -12.77 -1.28 33.40
C ASP A 18 -13.07 0.20 33.10
N SER A 19 -12.36 1.15 33.73
CA SER A 19 -12.59 2.58 33.49
C SER A 19 -12.21 3.02 32.06
N LEU A 20 -11.28 2.31 31.41
CA LEU A 20 -10.89 2.56 30.03
C LEU A 20 -12.06 2.44 29.02
N ARG A 21 -13.17 1.79 29.38
CA ARG A 21 -14.40 1.77 28.56
C ARG A 21 -15.05 3.15 28.43
N GLN A 22 -14.88 3.99 29.45
CA GLN A 22 -15.56 5.29 29.57
C GLN A 22 -14.62 6.46 29.27
N VAL A 23 -13.31 6.22 29.26
CA VAL A 23 -12.30 7.26 29.04
C VAL A 23 -11.96 7.34 27.55
N PRO A 24 -12.00 8.53 26.94
CA PRO A 24 -11.57 8.69 25.55
C PRO A 24 -10.07 8.44 25.41
N PRO A 25 -9.59 7.86 24.29
CA PRO A 25 -8.17 7.47 24.13
C PRO A 25 -7.17 8.59 24.40
N ALA A 26 -7.51 9.83 23.98
CA ALA A 26 -6.66 11.00 24.18
C ALA A 26 -6.45 11.40 25.66
N ALA A 27 -7.37 11.03 26.57
CA ALA A 27 -7.27 11.33 27.99
C ALA A 27 -6.51 10.25 28.78
N VAL A 28 -6.31 9.07 28.20
CA VAL A 28 -5.69 7.91 28.86
C VAL A 28 -4.26 8.20 29.35
N PRO A 29 -3.35 8.82 28.57
CA PRO A 29 -2.00 9.11 29.03
C PRO A 29 -1.96 9.98 30.31
N ALA A 30 -2.76 11.05 30.33
CA ALA A 30 -2.83 11.96 31.47
C ALA A 30 -3.42 11.27 32.72
N MET A 31 -4.45 10.45 32.53
CA MET A 31 -5.04 9.66 33.62
C MET A 31 -4.00 8.70 34.23
N LEU A 32 -3.27 7.96 33.39
CA LEU A 32 -2.25 7.02 33.86
C LEU A 32 -1.10 7.73 34.58
N ASP A 33 -0.69 8.91 34.10
CA ASP A 33 0.35 9.71 34.75
C ASP A 33 -0.05 10.15 36.16
N CYS A 34 -1.29 10.62 36.32
CA CYS A 34 -1.81 10.95 37.65
C CYS A 34 -1.82 9.73 38.58
N ILE A 35 -2.20 8.54 38.08
CA ILE A 35 -2.27 7.31 38.88
C ILE A 35 -0.87 6.83 39.28
N ILE A 36 0.07 6.79 38.33
CA ILE A 36 1.46 6.40 38.58
C ILE A 36 2.07 7.32 39.65
N SER A 37 1.87 8.63 39.54
CA SER A 37 2.36 9.60 40.52
C SER A 37 1.69 9.49 41.90
N SER A 38 0.42 9.10 41.97
CA SER A 38 -0.35 9.08 43.23
C SER A 38 -0.20 7.76 44.00
N VAL A 39 -0.09 6.63 43.30
CA VAL A 39 -0.07 5.28 43.90
C VAL A 39 1.35 4.72 43.98
N GLY A 40 2.31 5.28 43.23
CA GLY A 40 3.70 4.83 43.23
C GLY A 40 3.93 3.48 42.54
N LEU A 41 3.01 3.07 41.66
CA LEU A 41 3.15 1.86 40.83
C LEU A 41 4.15 2.09 39.69
N SER A 42 4.92 1.07 39.34
CA SER A 42 5.82 1.15 38.19
C SER A 42 5.06 0.98 36.88
N SER A 43 5.48 1.69 35.83
CA SER A 43 4.86 1.57 34.49
C SER A 43 4.91 0.14 33.97
N SER A 44 5.98 -0.59 34.25
CA SER A 44 6.15 -1.99 33.82
C SER A 44 5.20 -2.95 34.53
N SER A 45 4.89 -2.75 35.82
CA SER A 45 3.92 -3.61 36.53
C SER A 45 2.49 -3.37 36.05
N LEU A 46 2.14 -2.11 35.80
CA LEU A 46 0.86 -1.74 35.18
C LEU A 46 0.75 -2.32 33.77
N PHE A 47 1.82 -2.24 32.97
CA PHE A 47 1.84 -2.82 31.63
C PHE A 47 1.59 -4.33 31.65
N ASN A 48 2.28 -5.08 32.51
CA ASN A 48 2.08 -6.52 32.62
C ASN A 48 0.65 -6.85 33.06
N SER A 49 0.10 -6.11 34.01
CA SER A 49 -1.29 -6.33 34.43
C SER A 49 -2.31 -5.98 33.33
N LEU A 50 -2.03 -4.96 32.52
CA LEU A 50 -2.86 -4.61 31.36
C LEU A 50 -2.84 -5.75 30.34
N ILE A 51 -1.65 -6.27 30.02
CA ILE A 51 -1.47 -7.42 29.12
C ILE A 51 -2.29 -8.63 29.60
N ASP A 52 -2.29 -8.92 30.90
CA ASP A 52 -3.06 -10.03 31.48
C ASP A 52 -4.58 -9.80 31.41
N ALA A 53 -5.03 -8.54 31.33
CA ALA A 53 -6.43 -8.18 31.18
C ALA A 53 -6.93 -8.23 29.71
N PHE A 54 -6.02 -8.19 28.73
CA PHE A 54 -6.36 -8.15 27.30
C PHE A 54 -7.27 -9.31 26.83
N PRO A 55 -7.12 -10.57 27.28
CA PRO A 55 -8.04 -11.64 26.90
C PRO A 55 -9.50 -11.36 27.25
N ASN A 56 -9.79 -10.57 28.29
CA ASN A 56 -11.16 -10.18 28.62
C ASN A 56 -11.74 -9.19 27.61
N LEU A 57 -10.93 -8.24 27.13
CA LEU A 57 -11.29 -7.36 26.01
C LEU A 57 -11.66 -8.17 24.75
N THR A 58 -10.87 -9.19 24.40
CA THR A 58 -11.16 -10.00 23.21
C THR A 58 -12.47 -10.77 23.31
N LYS A 59 -12.82 -11.28 24.50
CA LYS A 59 -14.11 -11.96 24.72
C LYS A 59 -15.28 -10.98 24.55
N ASP A 60 -15.15 -9.77 25.06
CA ASP A 60 -16.19 -8.75 24.98
C ASP A 60 -16.42 -8.27 23.54
N ILE A 61 -15.36 -8.18 22.74
CA ILE A 61 -15.46 -7.88 21.31
C ILE A 61 -16.11 -9.05 20.55
N MET A 62 -15.73 -10.30 20.84
CA MET A 62 -16.31 -11.48 20.18
C MET A 62 -17.77 -11.78 20.57
N GLN A 63 -18.22 -11.34 21.75
CA GLN A 63 -19.58 -11.57 22.27
C GLN A 63 -20.57 -10.43 21.97
N GLY A 64 -20.22 -9.50 21.07
CA GLY A 64 -20.97 -8.26 20.85
C GLY A 64 -22.50 -8.41 20.79
N ASN A 65 -23.17 -7.89 21.82
CA ASN A 65 -24.60 -7.60 21.82
C ASN A 65 -24.86 -6.46 20.82
N GLU A 66 -25.87 -6.61 19.96
CA GLU A 66 -26.24 -5.69 18.87
C GLU A 66 -26.54 -4.23 19.30
N ASN A 67 -26.53 -3.90 20.60
CA ASN A 67 -26.94 -2.60 21.15
C ASN A 67 -25.80 -1.61 21.52
N ASN A 68 -24.52 -2.02 21.56
CA ASN A 68 -23.41 -1.16 22.06
C ASN A 68 -22.28 -0.94 21.02
N SER A 69 -22.61 -0.75 19.74
CA SER A 69 -21.65 -0.73 18.63
C SER A 69 -20.58 0.38 18.69
N LEU A 70 -20.81 1.49 19.40
CA LEU A 70 -19.83 2.58 19.54
C LEU A 70 -18.88 2.45 20.74
N GLU A 71 -19.22 1.66 21.76
CA GLU A 71 -18.42 1.55 22.99
C GLU A 71 -17.22 0.60 22.82
N GLN A 72 -17.41 -0.48 22.06
CA GLN A 72 -16.39 -1.49 21.80
C GLN A 72 -15.14 -0.96 21.08
N PRO A 73 -15.23 -0.18 19.99
CA PRO A 73 -14.04 0.32 19.29
C PRO A 73 -13.30 1.40 20.10
N ASN A 74 -14.01 2.20 20.90
CA ASN A 74 -13.37 3.18 21.79
C ASN A 74 -12.65 2.51 22.95
N TYR A 75 -13.19 1.42 23.49
CA TYR A 75 -12.51 0.66 24.54
C TYR A 75 -11.20 0.05 24.03
N ALA A 76 -11.19 -0.55 22.84
CA ALA A 76 -9.97 -1.08 22.22
C ALA A 76 -8.92 0.02 22.00
N ARG A 77 -9.32 1.18 21.48
CA ARG A 77 -8.43 2.34 21.31
C ARG A 77 -7.84 2.84 22.63
N SER A 78 -8.67 3.00 23.66
CA SER A 78 -8.21 3.44 24.99
C SER A 78 -7.28 2.42 25.64
N PHE A 79 -7.53 1.13 25.42
CA PHE A 79 -6.67 0.05 25.88
C PHE A 79 -5.29 0.09 25.20
N VAL A 80 -5.27 0.24 23.87
CA VAL A 80 -4.03 0.36 23.11
C VAL A 80 -3.26 1.61 23.49
N ALA A 81 -3.94 2.76 23.63
CA ALA A 81 -3.33 4.01 24.09
C ALA A 81 -2.69 3.85 25.48
N ALA A 82 -3.36 3.14 26.41
CA ALA A 82 -2.78 2.80 27.71
C ALA A 82 -1.50 1.97 27.57
N ALA A 83 -1.56 0.90 26.77
CA ALA A 83 -0.44 0.00 26.58
C ALA A 83 0.77 0.73 25.96
N CYS A 84 0.57 1.46 24.86
CA CYS A 84 1.62 2.23 24.19
C CYS A 84 2.24 3.29 25.11
N HIS A 85 1.43 4.00 25.89
CA HIS A 85 1.94 5.00 26.85
C HIS A 85 2.80 4.36 27.96
N LEU A 86 2.36 3.21 28.51
CA LEU A 86 3.13 2.48 29.52
C LEU A 86 4.44 1.90 28.95
N LEU A 87 4.40 1.37 27.73
CA LEU A 87 5.58 0.92 26.98
C LEU A 87 6.59 2.06 26.78
N LYS A 88 6.12 3.21 26.27
CA LYS A 88 6.93 4.42 26.09
C LYS A 88 7.63 4.83 27.38
N LYS A 89 6.89 4.84 28.50
CA LYS A 89 7.46 5.14 29.82
C LYS A 89 8.42 4.08 30.36
N SER A 90 8.27 2.82 29.95
CA SER A 90 9.17 1.73 30.34
C SER A 90 10.52 1.76 29.58
N GLY A 91 10.61 2.54 28.49
CA GLY A 91 11.80 2.67 27.66
C GLY A 91 12.02 1.47 26.74
N ALA A 92 13.26 1.27 26.30
CA ALA A 92 13.66 0.17 25.42
C ALA A 92 13.68 -1.18 26.18
N ASN A 93 12.49 -1.72 26.47
CA ASN A 93 12.32 -3.03 27.10
C ASN A 93 11.92 -4.07 26.05
N PHE A 94 12.85 -4.99 25.76
CA PHE A 94 12.65 -6.04 24.75
C PHE A 94 11.46 -6.96 25.06
N ASP A 95 11.38 -7.45 26.30
CA ASP A 95 10.33 -8.40 26.71
C ASP A 95 8.95 -7.75 26.71
N ALA A 96 8.86 -6.48 27.08
CA ALA A 96 7.61 -5.71 27.04
C ALA A 96 7.14 -5.46 25.59
N MET A 97 8.06 -5.09 24.69
CA MET A 97 7.78 -4.90 23.26
C MET A 97 7.33 -6.22 22.61
N GLN A 98 8.04 -7.31 22.88
CA GLN A 98 7.67 -8.63 22.39
C GLN A 98 6.31 -9.07 22.95
N SER A 99 6.04 -8.80 24.24
CA SER A 99 4.73 -9.08 24.85
C SER A 99 3.61 -8.28 24.19
N PHE A 100 3.82 -7.00 23.87
CA PHE A 100 2.84 -6.20 23.14
C PHE A 100 2.53 -6.81 21.77
N ILE A 101 3.57 -7.13 21.00
CA ILE A 101 3.43 -7.68 19.65
C ILE A 101 2.59 -8.96 19.69
N TRP A 102 2.94 -9.91 20.55
CA TRP A 102 2.32 -11.25 20.52
C TRP A 102 1.05 -11.37 21.35
N LYS A 103 0.88 -10.58 22.41
CA LYS A 103 -0.28 -10.67 23.30
C LYS A 103 -1.37 -9.63 23.03
N ILE A 104 -1.06 -8.52 22.36
CA ILE A 104 -2.04 -7.48 22.01
C ILE A 104 -2.17 -7.37 20.50
N LEU A 105 -1.09 -6.98 19.81
CA LEU A 105 -1.13 -6.54 18.42
C LEU A 105 -1.57 -7.65 17.46
N VAL A 106 -0.91 -8.82 17.50
CA VAL A 106 -1.26 -9.98 16.66
C VAL A 106 -2.66 -10.53 16.96
N PRO A 107 -3.08 -10.68 18.24
CA PRO A 107 -4.47 -11.02 18.55
C PRO A 107 -5.50 -10.01 18.05
N LEU A 108 -5.26 -8.70 18.19
CA LEU A 108 -6.13 -7.65 17.64
C LEU A 108 -6.26 -7.79 16.12
N MET A 109 -5.14 -8.05 15.42
CA MET A 109 -5.13 -8.28 13.97
C MET A 109 -5.95 -9.49 13.53
N LYS A 110 -5.97 -10.56 14.33
CA LYS A 110 -6.80 -11.75 14.03
C LYS A 110 -8.28 -11.51 14.30
N LEU A 111 -8.59 -10.62 15.24
CA LEU A 111 -9.94 -10.33 15.71
C LEU A 111 -10.67 -9.36 14.77
N LEU A 112 -9.95 -8.37 14.23
CA LEU A 112 -10.52 -7.38 13.33
C LEU A 112 -10.77 -8.03 11.94
N HIS A 113 -12.03 -8.05 11.52
CA HIS A 113 -12.40 -8.45 10.17
C HIS A 113 -11.83 -7.45 9.15
N ALA A 114 -11.70 -7.87 7.89
CA ALA A 114 -11.10 -7.11 6.78
C ALA A 114 -11.69 -5.72 6.50
N HIS A 115 -12.72 -5.28 7.23
CA HIS A 115 -13.44 -4.02 7.02
C HIS A 115 -13.15 -2.95 8.10
N ASP A 116 -12.58 -3.31 9.26
CA ASP A 116 -12.26 -2.36 10.35
C ASP A 116 -10.75 -2.08 10.44
N CYS A 117 -10.14 -1.74 9.29
CA CYS A 117 -8.71 -1.41 9.21
C CYS A 117 -8.34 -0.15 10.01
N GLU A 118 -9.29 0.73 10.33
CA GLU A 118 -9.00 1.97 11.07
C GLU A 118 -8.43 1.73 12.46
N ILE A 119 -9.03 0.83 13.26
CA ILE A 119 -8.54 0.51 14.60
C ILE A 119 -7.15 -0.13 14.51
N LEU A 120 -6.93 -0.95 13.48
CA LEU A 120 -5.65 -1.59 13.23
C LEU A 120 -4.58 -0.56 12.87
N ASP A 121 -4.90 0.40 12.00
CA ASP A 121 -4.01 1.47 11.58
C ASP A 121 -3.65 2.35 12.76
N GLU A 122 -4.63 2.81 13.52
CA GLU A 122 -4.41 3.59 14.76
C GLU A 122 -3.55 2.83 15.77
N THR A 123 -3.77 1.52 15.92
CA THR A 123 -3.00 0.67 16.84
C THR A 123 -1.56 0.51 16.37
N ALA A 124 -1.37 0.24 15.08
CA ALA A 124 -0.05 0.07 14.47
C ALA A 124 0.73 1.38 14.50
N ASP A 125 0.10 2.51 14.16
CA ASP A 125 0.71 3.84 14.19
C ASP A 125 1.14 4.21 15.61
N SER A 126 0.26 4.01 16.60
CA SER A 126 0.60 4.24 18.01
C SER A 126 1.77 3.38 18.46
N PHE A 127 1.82 2.11 18.03
CA PHE A 127 2.93 1.22 18.36
C PHE A 127 4.23 1.64 17.69
N PHE A 128 4.20 1.96 16.39
CA PHE A 128 5.39 2.36 15.65
C PHE A 128 5.93 3.74 16.07
N GLU A 129 5.08 4.63 16.56
CA GLU A 129 5.50 5.86 17.24
C GLU A 129 6.36 5.52 18.46
N VAL A 130 5.89 4.61 19.32
CA VAL A 130 6.67 4.16 20.49
C VAL A 130 7.97 3.49 20.06
N VAL A 131 7.96 2.67 19.01
CA VAL A 131 9.17 2.02 18.47
C VAL A 131 10.18 3.06 17.98
N ALA A 132 9.72 4.09 17.27
CA ALA A 132 10.57 5.17 16.78
C ALA A 132 11.16 5.99 17.93
N GLU A 133 10.36 6.36 18.93
CA GLU A 133 10.82 7.15 20.08
C GLU A 133 11.75 6.38 21.03
N THR A 134 11.52 5.07 21.18
CA THR A 134 12.38 4.19 21.99
C THR A 134 13.58 3.63 21.23
N ASN A 135 13.70 3.93 19.92
CA ASN A 135 14.71 3.41 19.02
C ASN A 135 14.81 1.88 19.03
N THR A 136 13.68 1.20 19.01
CA THR A 136 13.57 -0.27 19.11
C THR A 136 13.25 -0.96 17.78
N TRP A 137 13.52 -0.30 16.64
CA TRP A 137 13.25 -0.85 15.30
C TRP A 137 13.87 -2.24 15.06
N GLY A 138 15.01 -2.55 15.69
CA GLY A 138 15.64 -3.87 15.59
C GLY A 138 14.78 -5.01 16.13
N ILE A 139 13.86 -4.72 17.07
CA ILE A 139 12.90 -5.72 17.57
C ILE A 139 11.85 -6.02 16.50
N VAL A 140 11.30 -4.98 15.87
CA VAL A 140 10.31 -5.11 14.79
C VAL A 140 10.94 -5.82 13.58
N GLU A 141 12.17 -5.46 13.24
CA GLU A 141 12.97 -6.12 12.20
C GLU A 141 13.21 -7.60 12.51
N ALA A 142 13.57 -7.96 13.74
CA ALA A 142 13.88 -9.35 14.10
C ALA A 142 12.63 -10.24 14.29
N THR A 143 11.46 -9.65 14.56
CA THR A 143 10.24 -10.41 14.93
C THR A 143 9.14 -10.27 13.89
N MET A 144 8.55 -9.08 13.74
CA MET A 144 7.36 -8.85 12.91
C MET A 144 7.66 -8.97 11.42
N VAL A 145 8.77 -8.39 10.94
CA VAL A 145 9.09 -8.39 9.51
C VAL A 145 9.21 -9.83 8.97
N PRO A 146 10.08 -10.72 9.52
CA PRO A 146 10.15 -12.11 9.11
C PRO A 146 8.82 -12.86 9.25
N PHE A 147 8.06 -12.58 10.30
CA PHE A 147 6.77 -13.23 10.54
C PHE A 147 5.73 -12.92 9.46
N PHE A 148 5.46 -11.64 9.19
CA PHE A 148 4.45 -11.25 8.22
C PHE A 148 4.88 -11.50 6.80
N LEU A 149 6.19 -11.34 6.51
CA LEU A 149 6.73 -11.86 5.28
C LEU A 149 6.31 -13.36 5.23
N ARG A 150 6.66 -14.21 6.22
CA ARG A 150 6.46 -15.67 6.15
C ARG A 150 5.03 -16.04 5.78
N LEU A 151 4.05 -15.35 6.38
CA LEU A 151 2.64 -15.56 6.10
C LEU A 151 2.27 -15.32 4.64
N VAL A 152 2.77 -14.22 4.04
CA VAL A 152 2.61 -13.92 2.60
C VAL A 152 3.35 -14.95 1.74
N GLY A 153 4.53 -15.38 2.16
CA GLY A 153 5.30 -16.42 1.47
C GLY A 153 4.57 -17.74 1.36
N LEU A 154 4.11 -18.24 2.50
CA LEU A 154 3.38 -19.50 2.60
C LEU A 154 2.06 -19.45 1.82
N SER A 155 1.36 -18.31 1.81
CA SER A 155 0.11 -18.16 1.03
C SER A 155 0.35 -18.25 -0.48
N THR A 156 1.50 -17.78 -0.96
CA THR A 156 1.89 -17.92 -2.38
C THR A 156 2.34 -19.34 -2.76
N GLY A 157 2.42 -20.28 -1.81
CA GLY A 157 2.91 -21.64 -2.04
C GLY A 157 4.42 -21.72 -2.32
N LEU A 158 5.18 -20.68 -1.95
CA LEU A 158 6.60 -20.56 -2.30
C LEU A 158 7.51 -20.92 -1.12
N PHE A 159 8.57 -21.68 -1.43
CA PHE A 159 9.75 -21.77 -0.57
C PHE A 159 10.59 -20.49 -0.73
N GLN A 160 11.25 -20.06 0.36
CA GLN A 160 12.10 -18.87 0.31
C GLN A 160 13.16 -19.02 -0.78
N SER A 161 13.40 -17.97 -1.58
CA SER A 161 14.63 -17.95 -2.37
C SER A 161 15.77 -17.63 -1.43
N GLU A 162 16.57 -18.64 -1.11
CA GLU A 162 17.75 -18.46 -0.26
C GLU A 162 18.72 -17.43 -0.85
N GLU A 163 18.80 -17.30 -2.17
CA GLU A 163 19.76 -16.40 -2.81
C GLU A 163 19.34 -14.91 -2.82
N LEU A 164 18.04 -14.62 -2.83
CA LEU A 164 17.53 -13.27 -2.99
C LEU A 164 16.98 -12.66 -1.71
N ALA A 165 16.58 -13.46 -0.71
CA ALA A 165 15.94 -12.91 0.48
C ALA A 165 16.94 -12.35 1.49
N ILE A 166 16.63 -11.17 2.03
CA ILE A 166 17.38 -10.56 3.13
C ILE A 166 16.88 -11.13 4.46
N TYR A 167 15.57 -11.09 4.69
CA TYR A 167 14.98 -11.60 5.91
C TYR A 167 14.70 -13.10 5.81
N GLY A 168 15.52 -13.92 6.48
CA GLY A 168 15.36 -15.38 6.55
C GLY A 168 14.09 -15.78 7.32
N TRP A 169 13.03 -16.16 6.61
CA TRP A 169 11.73 -16.50 7.22
C TRP A 169 11.43 -18.00 7.30
N SER A 170 12.27 -18.82 6.68
CA SER A 170 12.06 -20.25 6.48
C SER A 170 12.52 -21.05 7.68
N ASN A 171 13.53 -20.54 8.39
CA ASN A 171 14.21 -21.14 9.54
C ASN A 171 14.12 -20.26 10.80
N CYS A 172 13.08 -19.44 10.92
CA CYS A 172 13.00 -18.40 11.95
C CYS A 172 12.91 -19.04 13.37
N SER A 173 14.02 -19.00 14.13
CA SER A 173 14.21 -19.65 15.43
C SER A 173 13.35 -19.09 16.56
N VAL A 174 12.85 -17.86 16.39
CA VAL A 174 11.89 -17.20 17.29
C VAL A 174 10.62 -18.06 17.47
N PHE A 175 10.30 -18.92 16.50
CA PHE A 175 9.15 -19.84 16.57
C PHE A 175 9.49 -21.25 17.07
N GLN A 176 10.78 -21.62 17.18
CA GLN A 176 11.20 -22.85 17.84
C GLN A 176 11.32 -22.66 19.36
N GLY A 177 11.74 -21.47 19.81
CA GLY A 177 11.88 -21.15 21.24
C GLY A 177 10.57 -20.91 22.00
N ILE A 178 9.44 -20.75 21.32
CA ILE A 178 8.11 -20.67 21.95
C ILE A 178 7.62 -22.06 22.40
N ASP A 179 8.11 -23.14 21.76
CA ASP A 179 7.70 -24.51 22.05
C ASP A 179 8.51 -25.15 23.21
N ASP A 180 9.79 -24.78 23.38
CA ASP A 180 10.72 -25.51 24.27
C ASP A 180 10.87 -24.94 25.70
N HIS A 181 10.27 -23.80 26.04
CA HIS A 181 10.43 -23.17 27.37
C HIS A 181 9.18 -23.14 28.26
N LEU A 182 8.07 -23.71 27.83
CA LEU A 182 6.88 -23.86 28.66
C LEU A 182 6.91 -25.21 29.39
N THR A 183 7.40 -25.20 30.62
CA THR A 183 7.29 -26.34 31.54
C THR A 183 5.85 -26.81 31.67
N ASP A 184 5.69 -28.13 31.66
CA ASP A 184 4.49 -28.99 31.64
C ASP A 184 3.39 -28.71 32.70
N ALA A 185 3.51 -27.65 33.51
CA ALA A 185 2.58 -27.29 34.57
C ALA A 185 1.65 -26.10 34.21
N ASP A 186 1.94 -25.35 33.14
CA ASP A 186 1.08 -24.23 32.65
C ASP A 186 0.07 -24.67 31.57
N MET A 187 -0.22 -25.97 31.53
CA MET A 187 -1.22 -26.64 30.68
C MET A 187 -2.66 -26.30 31.13
N ASN A 188 -2.99 -25.02 31.14
CA ASN A 188 -4.35 -24.52 31.07
C ASN A 188 -4.38 -23.21 30.29
N LYS A 189 -4.71 -23.32 29.00
CA LYS A 189 -5.18 -22.22 28.12
C LYS A 189 -4.15 -21.17 27.68
N VAL A 190 -2.94 -21.57 27.31
CA VAL A 190 -2.31 -20.93 26.15
C VAL A 190 -2.95 -21.55 24.92
N SER A 191 -4.06 -20.98 24.50
CA SER A 191 -4.80 -21.25 23.27
C SER A 191 -3.98 -20.89 22.02
N MET A 192 -2.74 -21.37 21.91
CA MET A 192 -1.83 -21.13 20.78
C MET A 192 -1.77 -22.31 19.80
N THR A 193 -2.24 -23.50 20.17
CA THR A 193 -2.14 -24.71 19.33
C THR A 193 -3.47 -25.15 18.69
N SER A 194 -4.58 -24.41 18.90
CA SER A 194 -5.89 -24.70 18.28
C SER A 194 -6.60 -23.50 17.66
N GLN A 195 -5.88 -22.42 17.33
CA GLN A 195 -6.32 -21.41 16.35
C GLN A 195 -5.34 -21.35 15.18
N SER A 196 -5.20 -22.49 14.51
CA SER A 196 -4.77 -22.59 13.10
C SER A 196 -5.86 -22.01 12.18
N GLY A 197 -6.28 -20.78 12.46
CA GLY A 197 -6.96 -19.96 11.46
C GLY A 197 -5.87 -19.37 10.57
N SER A 198 -5.99 -19.55 9.26
CA SER A 198 -5.14 -18.85 8.29
C SER A 198 -5.19 -17.36 8.57
N PHE A 199 -4.04 -16.74 8.87
CA PHE A 199 -3.99 -15.29 9.01
C PHE A 199 -4.33 -14.66 7.64
N PRO A 200 -5.25 -13.69 7.54
CA PRO A 200 -5.66 -13.16 6.25
C PRO A 200 -4.47 -12.53 5.49
N LEU A 201 -4.32 -12.91 4.22
CA LEU A 201 -3.25 -12.40 3.35
C LEU A 201 -3.24 -10.87 3.31
N HIS A 202 -4.42 -10.26 3.12
CA HIS A 202 -4.59 -8.82 3.08
C HIS A 202 -4.01 -8.13 4.31
N ILE A 203 -4.33 -8.62 5.51
CA ILE A 203 -3.84 -8.05 6.78
C ILE A 203 -2.32 -8.21 6.86
N SER A 204 -1.77 -9.36 6.47
CA SER A 204 -0.31 -9.56 6.46
C SER A 204 0.41 -8.56 5.56
N CYS A 205 -0.09 -8.35 4.34
CA CYS A 205 0.45 -7.37 3.41
C CYS A 205 0.29 -5.94 3.94
N HIS A 206 -0.86 -5.64 4.53
CA HIS A 206 -1.14 -4.32 5.09
C HIS A 206 -0.18 -3.96 6.21
N ILE A 207 0.07 -4.87 7.16
CA ILE A 207 1.01 -4.62 8.25
C ILE A 207 2.45 -4.47 7.77
N LEU A 208 2.89 -5.27 6.80
CA LEU A 208 4.20 -5.06 6.17
C LEU A 208 4.31 -3.67 5.53
N SER A 209 3.22 -3.20 4.93
CA SER A 209 3.16 -1.85 4.36
C SER A 209 3.18 -0.76 5.43
N LEU A 210 2.51 -0.96 6.57
CA LEU A 210 2.57 -0.03 7.70
C LEU A 210 3.98 0.03 8.28
N ILE A 211 4.61 -1.13 8.54
CA ILE A 211 6.02 -1.18 8.98
C ILE A 211 6.90 -0.40 8.01
N PHE A 212 6.80 -0.69 6.71
CA PHE A 212 7.60 -0.01 5.69
C PHE A 212 7.39 1.50 5.71
N ASN A 213 6.14 1.96 5.74
CA ASN A 213 5.81 3.38 5.75
C ASN A 213 6.29 4.08 7.03
N SER A 214 6.14 3.46 8.20
CA SER A 214 6.57 4.03 9.47
C SER A 214 8.10 4.12 9.55
N VAL A 215 8.82 3.10 9.07
CA VAL A 215 10.30 3.16 8.97
C VAL A 215 10.70 4.29 8.02
N MET A 216 10.08 4.42 6.85
CA MET A 216 10.36 5.49 5.90
C MET A 216 10.08 6.89 6.47
N GLN A 217 8.99 7.06 7.23
CA GLN A 217 8.66 8.34 7.86
C GLN A 217 9.65 8.70 8.99
N SER A 218 10.13 7.72 9.74
CA SER A 218 11.10 7.94 10.81
C SER A 218 12.41 8.57 10.29
N GLN A 219 12.77 8.29 9.03
CA GLN A 219 13.92 8.89 8.34
C GLN A 219 13.70 10.38 8.03
N CYS A 220 12.51 10.76 7.56
CA CYS A 220 12.20 12.15 7.22
C CYS A 220 12.21 13.09 8.44
N THR A 221 11.88 12.57 9.62
CA THR A 221 11.82 13.36 10.87
C THR A 221 13.19 13.50 11.54
N GLY A 222 14.09 12.52 11.37
CA GLY A 222 15.45 12.54 11.92
C GLY A 222 16.40 13.57 11.28
N GLY A 223 16.08 14.08 10.08
CA GLY A 223 16.92 15.02 9.33
C GLY A 223 16.99 16.46 9.86
N LYS A 224 16.34 16.80 10.97
CA LYS A 224 16.31 18.17 11.53
C LYS A 224 16.96 18.36 12.91
N ALA A 225 17.52 17.32 13.52
CA ALA A 225 18.11 17.41 14.85
C ALA A 225 19.60 16.98 14.86
N SER A 226 20.47 17.97 15.12
CA SER A 226 21.88 17.98 15.53
C SER A 226 22.82 16.77 15.27
N ASP A 227 24.08 17.10 14.99
CA ASP A 227 25.24 16.26 14.60
C ASP A 227 25.59 15.03 15.47
N SER A 228 24.81 14.70 16.50
CA SER A 228 24.95 13.46 17.29
C SER A 228 24.03 12.32 16.85
N SER A 229 23.07 12.58 15.95
CA SER A 229 22.04 11.61 15.50
C SER A 229 22.40 10.77 14.27
N LEU A 230 23.63 10.90 13.74
CA LEU A 230 24.06 10.28 12.48
C LEU A 230 23.99 8.74 12.45
N THR A 231 24.09 8.07 13.61
CA THR A 231 24.04 6.60 13.70
C THR A 231 22.61 6.04 13.70
N ILE A 232 21.61 6.83 14.10
CA ILE A 232 20.22 6.37 14.27
C ILE A 232 19.47 6.41 12.92
N GLY A 233 19.67 7.47 12.13
CA GLY A 233 19.13 7.55 10.76
C GLY A 233 19.59 6.39 9.88
N SER A 234 20.88 6.04 10.00
CA SER A 234 21.51 4.97 9.22
C SER A 234 20.92 3.57 9.45
N TYR A 235 20.44 3.25 10.65
CA TYR A 235 19.88 1.93 10.94
C TYR A 235 18.45 1.77 10.40
N ALA A 236 17.59 2.79 10.60
CA ALA A 236 16.24 2.80 10.01
C ALA A 236 16.28 2.86 8.47
N GLU A 237 17.27 3.57 7.91
CA GLU A 237 17.57 3.54 6.47
C GLU A 237 17.85 2.12 5.98
N THR A 238 18.76 1.41 6.65
CA THR A 238 19.11 0.03 6.31
C THR A 238 17.88 -0.89 6.36
N ILE A 239 17.03 -0.77 7.38
CA ILE A 239 15.80 -1.57 7.51
C ILE A 239 14.85 -1.30 6.35
N ALA A 240 14.61 -0.03 6.00
CA ALA A 240 13.70 0.31 4.93
C ALA A 240 14.19 -0.18 3.57
N GLU A 241 15.50 -0.04 3.28
CA GLU A 241 16.09 -0.55 2.04
C GLU A 241 15.95 -2.07 1.94
N ASN A 242 16.27 -2.78 3.02
CA ASN A 242 16.16 -4.23 3.09
C ASN A 242 14.70 -4.70 2.92
N LEU A 243 13.77 -4.04 3.59
CA LEU A 243 12.35 -4.35 3.48
C LEU A 243 11.82 -4.02 2.08
N LEU A 244 12.21 -2.88 1.49
CA LEU A 244 11.85 -2.52 0.12
C LEU A 244 12.30 -3.60 -0.87
N TRP A 245 13.51 -4.12 -0.72
CA TRP A 245 14.02 -5.21 -1.56
C TRP A 245 13.17 -6.47 -1.49
N ASP A 246 12.87 -6.95 -0.27
CA ASP A 246 12.07 -8.15 -0.09
C ASP A 246 10.62 -7.93 -0.58
N LEU A 247 10.03 -6.75 -0.34
CA LEU A 247 8.71 -6.37 -0.86
C LEU A 247 8.68 -6.29 -2.40
N CYS A 248 9.74 -5.77 -3.03
CA CYS A 248 9.86 -5.73 -4.50
C CYS A 248 9.85 -7.15 -5.07
N ASN A 249 10.68 -8.04 -4.52
CA ASN A 249 10.74 -9.43 -4.94
C ASN A 249 9.43 -10.18 -4.67
N MET A 250 8.76 -9.89 -3.55
CA MET A 250 7.44 -10.44 -3.23
C MET A 250 6.39 -10.02 -4.24
N THR A 251 6.35 -8.73 -4.55
CA THR A 251 5.33 -8.12 -5.40
C THR A 251 5.38 -8.71 -6.80
N VAL A 252 6.58 -8.85 -7.38
CA VAL A 252 6.77 -9.50 -8.69
C VAL A 252 6.22 -10.94 -8.69
N ARG A 253 6.43 -11.69 -7.60
CA ARG A 253 5.89 -13.05 -7.48
C ARG A 253 4.37 -13.05 -7.35
N MET A 254 3.84 -12.21 -6.47
CA MET A 254 2.40 -12.10 -6.20
C MET A 254 1.60 -11.70 -7.44
N LEU A 255 2.15 -10.88 -8.34
CA LEU A 255 1.54 -10.53 -9.62
C LEU A 255 1.28 -11.74 -10.53
N SER A 256 2.03 -12.84 -10.35
CA SER A 256 1.88 -14.08 -11.12
C SER A 256 1.03 -15.13 -10.41
N GLN A 257 0.37 -14.80 -9.30
CA GLN A 257 -0.41 -15.73 -8.47
C GLN A 257 -1.92 -15.48 -8.60
N SER A 258 -2.70 -15.99 -7.63
CA SER A 258 -4.16 -15.83 -7.59
C SER A 258 -4.59 -14.36 -7.48
N ILE A 259 -5.86 -14.10 -7.81
CA ILE A 259 -6.46 -12.75 -7.78
C ILE A 259 -6.29 -12.03 -6.44
N GLU A 260 -6.33 -12.75 -5.31
CA GLU A 260 -6.12 -12.17 -3.97
C GLU A 260 -4.69 -11.64 -3.81
N HIS A 261 -3.69 -12.41 -4.26
CA HIS A 261 -2.29 -12.01 -4.24
C HIS A 261 -2.05 -10.83 -5.17
N ARG A 262 -2.59 -10.86 -6.38
CA ARG A 262 -2.47 -9.73 -7.32
C ARG A 262 -3.12 -8.47 -6.75
N SER A 263 -4.31 -8.58 -6.15
CA SER A 263 -4.98 -7.45 -5.49
C SER A 263 -4.11 -6.85 -4.37
N CYS A 264 -3.48 -7.67 -3.52
CA CYS A 264 -2.58 -7.17 -2.48
C CYS A 264 -1.31 -6.52 -3.07
N ALA A 265 -0.72 -7.12 -4.09
CA ALA A 265 0.42 -6.55 -4.80
C ALA A 265 0.09 -5.17 -5.40
N VAL A 266 -1.04 -5.06 -6.10
CA VAL A 266 -1.46 -3.84 -6.81
C VAL A 266 -1.93 -2.75 -5.86
N LYS A 267 -2.71 -3.08 -4.83
CA LYS A 267 -3.35 -2.09 -3.96
C LYS A 267 -2.53 -1.72 -2.73
N ILE A 268 -1.68 -2.62 -2.24
CA ILE A 268 -0.94 -2.43 -0.98
C ILE A 268 0.54 -2.20 -1.25
N PHE A 269 1.22 -3.12 -1.94
CA PHE A 269 2.68 -3.02 -2.08
C PHE A 269 3.13 -2.03 -3.14
N LEU A 270 2.63 -2.11 -4.37
CA LEU A 270 3.10 -1.25 -5.47
C LEU A 270 3.00 0.26 -5.18
N PRO A 271 1.92 0.80 -4.56
CA PRO A 271 1.84 2.22 -4.27
C PRO A 271 2.98 2.71 -3.37
N ASN A 272 3.28 1.94 -2.32
CA ASN A 272 4.34 2.29 -1.36
C ASN A 272 5.73 2.06 -1.94
N ILE A 273 5.92 0.99 -2.73
CA ILE A 273 7.17 0.73 -3.46
C ILE A 273 7.47 1.86 -4.44
N PHE A 274 6.50 2.26 -5.27
CA PHE A 274 6.72 3.34 -6.24
C PHE A 274 6.93 4.69 -5.56
N LYS A 275 6.23 4.97 -4.44
CA LYS A 275 6.50 6.16 -3.63
C LYS A 275 7.95 6.19 -3.15
N ALA A 276 8.51 5.07 -2.70
CA ALA A 276 9.92 4.99 -2.32
C ALA A 276 10.87 5.28 -3.49
N PHE A 277 10.56 4.77 -4.69
CA PHE A 277 11.35 5.03 -5.90
C PHE A 277 11.20 6.44 -6.48
N VAL A 278 10.18 7.20 -6.06
CA VAL A 278 10.08 8.63 -6.34
C VAL A 278 11.09 9.41 -5.50
N SER A 279 11.24 9.04 -4.23
CA SER A 279 12.20 9.67 -3.33
C SER A 279 13.65 9.32 -3.67
N HIS A 280 13.93 8.08 -4.07
CA HIS A 280 15.28 7.63 -4.46
C HIS A 280 15.22 6.69 -5.67
N ARG A 281 15.99 6.97 -6.73
CA ARG A 281 15.91 6.21 -8.00
C ARG A 281 16.51 4.80 -7.92
N ALA A 282 17.50 4.61 -7.05
CA ALA A 282 18.17 3.34 -6.82
C ALA A 282 18.69 3.25 -5.39
N PHE A 283 18.77 2.02 -4.88
CA PHE A 283 19.26 1.70 -3.54
C PHE A 283 20.40 0.68 -3.64
N LYS A 284 21.43 0.83 -2.81
CA LYS A 284 22.57 -0.08 -2.77
C LYS A 284 22.43 -1.00 -1.56
N ILE A 285 22.07 -2.25 -1.81
CA ILE A 285 21.61 -3.17 -0.77
C ILE A 285 22.61 -4.31 -0.59
N SER A 286 22.98 -4.62 0.65
CA SER A 286 23.86 -5.75 0.95
C SER A 286 23.03 -6.99 1.26
N VAL A 287 22.98 -7.94 0.32
CA VAL A 287 22.31 -9.23 0.49
C VAL A 287 23.36 -10.29 0.76
N ARG A 288 23.40 -10.83 1.98
CA ARG A 288 24.36 -11.88 2.39
C ARG A 288 25.83 -11.53 2.07
N GLY A 289 26.20 -10.26 2.24
CA GLY A 289 27.55 -9.76 1.95
C GLY A 289 27.82 -9.43 0.48
N GLN A 290 26.89 -9.70 -0.43
CA GLN A 290 26.95 -9.22 -1.81
C GLN A 290 26.18 -7.92 -1.95
N THR A 291 26.86 -6.89 -2.44
CA THR A 291 26.20 -5.63 -2.79
C THR A 291 25.41 -5.80 -4.10
N ARG A 292 24.11 -5.53 -4.05
CA ARG A 292 23.21 -5.50 -5.20
C ARG A 292 22.60 -4.11 -5.36
N MET A 293 22.35 -3.71 -6.59
CA MET A 293 21.68 -2.45 -6.90
C MET A 293 20.20 -2.72 -7.16
N LEU A 294 19.34 -2.11 -6.35
CA LEU A 294 17.90 -2.11 -6.56
C LEU A 294 17.51 -0.81 -7.28
N SER A 295 17.34 -0.87 -8.59
CA SER A 295 16.90 0.29 -9.38
C SER A 295 15.43 0.20 -9.75
N ARG A 296 14.78 1.37 -9.84
CA ARG A 296 13.41 1.50 -10.37
C ARG A 296 13.26 0.82 -11.73
N THR A 297 14.25 1.01 -12.59
CA THR A 297 14.35 0.45 -13.94
C THR A 297 14.33 -1.07 -13.93
N HIS A 298 15.16 -1.70 -13.08
CA HIS A 298 15.24 -3.14 -12.98
C HIS A 298 13.95 -3.77 -12.45
N LEU A 299 13.36 -3.17 -11.41
CA LEU A 299 12.07 -3.62 -10.88
C LEU A 299 10.98 -3.51 -11.96
N PHE A 300 10.90 -2.36 -12.63
CA PHE A 300 9.85 -2.14 -13.61
C PHE A 300 9.95 -3.09 -14.80
N LYS A 301 11.17 -3.45 -15.23
CA LYS A 301 11.38 -4.49 -16.25
C LYS A 301 10.76 -5.84 -15.85
N LYS A 302 10.90 -6.25 -14.57
CA LYS A 302 10.27 -7.47 -14.03
C LYS A 302 8.74 -7.35 -13.96
N ILE A 303 8.23 -6.20 -13.49
CA ILE A 303 6.79 -5.92 -13.45
C ILE A 303 6.19 -5.97 -14.86
N TRP A 304 6.86 -5.34 -15.83
CA TRP A 304 6.41 -5.33 -17.22
C TRP A 304 6.32 -6.75 -17.80
N ALA A 305 7.32 -7.61 -17.54
CA ALA A 305 7.26 -9.01 -17.94
C ALA A 305 6.05 -9.74 -17.34
N CYS A 306 5.67 -9.43 -16.09
CA CYS A 306 4.44 -9.94 -15.48
C CYS A 306 3.20 -9.42 -16.20
N CYS A 307 3.13 -8.11 -16.47
CA CYS A 307 2.00 -7.50 -17.19
C CYS A 307 1.79 -8.13 -18.57
N LYS A 308 2.87 -8.37 -19.33
CA LYS A 308 2.81 -9.06 -20.63
C LYS A 308 2.17 -10.43 -20.55
N THR A 309 2.53 -11.18 -19.51
CA THR A 309 1.93 -12.49 -19.26
C THR A 309 0.44 -12.34 -18.93
N LEU A 310 0.12 -11.46 -17.99
CA LEU A 310 -1.25 -11.22 -17.50
C LEU A 310 -2.23 -10.73 -18.60
N PHE A 311 -1.77 -9.93 -19.57
CA PHE A 311 -2.62 -9.50 -20.69
C PHE A 311 -3.21 -10.66 -21.49
N SER A 312 -2.52 -11.81 -21.50
CA SER A 312 -2.93 -13.02 -22.24
C SER A 312 -3.77 -14.02 -21.43
N LEU A 313 -3.91 -13.84 -20.11
CA LEU A 313 -4.45 -14.87 -19.21
C LEU A 313 -5.96 -14.77 -18.95
N GLY A 314 -6.55 -13.56 -19.01
CA GLY A 314 -7.96 -13.39 -18.71
C GLY A 314 -8.36 -11.92 -18.52
N ILE A 315 -9.67 -11.67 -18.36
CA ILE A 315 -10.20 -10.30 -18.20
C ILE A 315 -9.72 -9.68 -16.87
N SER A 316 -9.77 -10.45 -15.78
CA SER A 316 -9.33 -10.00 -14.46
C SER A 316 -7.82 -9.70 -14.43
N GLU A 317 -7.01 -10.62 -14.96
CA GLU A 317 -5.56 -10.48 -15.09
C GLU A 317 -5.18 -9.27 -15.95
N ARG A 318 -5.89 -9.08 -17.07
CA ARG A 318 -5.69 -7.93 -17.95
C ARG A 318 -6.01 -6.61 -17.24
N ARG A 319 -7.11 -6.54 -16.50
CA ARG A 319 -7.44 -5.37 -15.66
C ARG A 319 -6.39 -5.11 -14.59
N ASP A 320 -5.84 -6.15 -13.97
CA ASP A 320 -4.75 -6.01 -13.00
C ASP A 320 -3.51 -5.40 -13.67
N SER A 321 -3.12 -5.84 -14.88
CA SER A 321 -2.01 -5.25 -15.65
C SER A 321 -2.22 -3.77 -15.97
N TYR A 322 -3.41 -3.39 -16.44
CA TYR A 322 -3.71 -1.97 -16.69
C TYR A 322 -3.68 -1.15 -15.39
N SER A 323 -4.12 -1.72 -14.27
CA SER A 323 -4.03 -1.08 -12.96
C SER A 323 -2.57 -0.84 -12.54
N VAL A 324 -1.69 -1.84 -12.73
CA VAL A 324 -0.24 -1.74 -12.48
C VAL A 324 0.39 -0.63 -13.33
N LEU A 325 0.13 -0.62 -14.63
CA LEU A 325 0.69 0.39 -15.54
C LEU A 325 0.17 1.79 -15.22
N SER A 326 -1.12 1.92 -14.96
CA SER A 326 -1.75 3.18 -14.55
C SER A 326 -1.07 3.74 -13.31
N LEU A 327 -0.85 2.89 -12.30
CA LEU A 327 -0.16 3.28 -11.07
C LEU A 327 1.27 3.73 -11.35
N TYR A 328 2.04 2.96 -12.11
CA TYR A 328 3.42 3.29 -12.49
C TYR A 328 3.53 4.66 -13.16
N PHE A 329 2.73 4.92 -14.20
CA PHE A 329 2.79 6.17 -14.94
C PHE A 329 2.31 7.37 -14.12
N THR A 330 1.28 7.18 -13.29
CA THR A 330 0.79 8.24 -12.40
C THR A 330 1.87 8.68 -11.42
N THR A 331 2.59 7.73 -10.83
CA THR A 331 3.66 8.01 -9.87
C THR A 331 4.88 8.65 -10.54
N LEU A 332 5.18 8.30 -11.79
CA LEU A 332 6.30 8.86 -12.55
C LEU A 332 6.09 10.29 -13.04
N SER A 333 4.88 10.63 -13.48
CA SER A 333 4.57 11.98 -13.94
C SER A 333 4.80 13.04 -12.85
N CYS A 334 4.86 12.64 -11.58
CA CYS A 334 5.20 13.51 -10.46
C CYS A 334 6.70 13.89 -10.41
N THR A 335 7.59 13.17 -11.10
CA THR A 335 9.07 13.32 -10.98
C THR A 335 9.75 14.01 -12.17
N ASP A 336 9.03 14.24 -13.26
CA ASP A 336 9.63 14.62 -14.55
C ASP A 336 9.80 16.14 -14.74
N GLY A 337 9.70 16.91 -13.64
CA GLY A 337 9.91 18.36 -13.59
C GLY A 337 11.14 18.82 -12.78
N GLY A 338 11.91 17.88 -12.21
CA GLY A 338 13.15 18.19 -11.49
C GLY A 338 14.37 17.88 -12.35
N GLU A 339 15.05 18.93 -12.83
CA GLU A 339 16.45 18.83 -13.26
C GLU A 339 17.29 18.47 -12.02
N ASP A 340 17.72 17.21 -11.92
CA ASP A 340 18.82 16.86 -11.03
C ASP A 340 19.90 16.17 -11.87
N ASP A 341 20.95 16.95 -12.13
CA ASP A 341 22.26 16.53 -12.60
C ASP A 341 22.91 15.69 -11.49
N ASP A 342 22.71 14.37 -11.52
CA ASP A 342 23.73 13.47 -10.98
C ASP A 342 24.20 12.53 -12.09
N ALA A 343 25.39 12.85 -12.59
CA ALA A 343 26.09 12.16 -13.67
C ALA A 343 26.78 10.88 -13.15
N GLY A 344 26.04 10.04 -12.43
CA GLY A 344 26.47 8.74 -11.95
C GLY A 344 25.77 7.61 -12.70
N ASP A 345 26.49 6.96 -13.61
CA ASP A 345 26.15 5.71 -14.29
C ASP A 345 24.78 5.69 -15.01
N ARG A 346 24.73 6.25 -16.22
CA ARG A 346 23.58 6.10 -17.12
C ARG A 346 23.52 4.66 -17.63
N GLU A 347 23.05 3.73 -16.80
CA GLU A 347 22.49 2.48 -17.26
C GLU A 347 21.39 2.84 -18.28
N GLU A 348 21.47 2.30 -19.49
CA GLU A 348 20.54 2.57 -20.59
C GLU A 348 19.11 2.30 -20.09
N GLY A 349 18.40 3.38 -19.74
CA GLY A 349 17.18 3.28 -18.95
C GLY A 349 16.12 2.49 -19.72
N PHE A 350 15.64 1.40 -19.12
CA PHE A 350 14.50 0.67 -19.65
C PHE A 350 13.27 1.59 -19.73
N ASP A 351 12.90 1.97 -20.95
CA ASP A 351 11.71 2.76 -21.24
C ASP A 351 10.72 1.92 -22.05
N ILE A 352 9.63 1.53 -21.38
CA ILE A 352 8.54 0.77 -21.99
C ILE A 352 7.91 1.47 -23.20
N ARG A 353 8.00 2.81 -23.30
CA ARG A 353 7.50 3.57 -24.46
C ARG A 353 8.27 3.26 -25.73
N THR A 354 9.44 2.64 -25.63
CA THR A 354 10.20 2.16 -26.78
C THR A 354 9.72 0.79 -27.27
N GLU A 355 8.98 0.05 -26.44
CA GLU A 355 8.42 -1.25 -26.81
C GLU A 355 7.15 -1.08 -27.64
N LYS A 356 7.14 -1.68 -28.83
CA LYS A 356 5.94 -1.71 -29.69
C LYS A 356 4.76 -2.40 -29.01
N GLU A 357 5.04 -3.47 -28.25
CA GLU A 357 4.06 -4.27 -27.51
C GLU A 357 3.23 -3.41 -26.54
N PHE A 358 3.87 -2.41 -25.92
CA PHE A 358 3.17 -1.46 -25.06
C PHE A 358 2.12 -0.65 -25.83
N TRP A 359 2.51 -0.03 -26.94
CA TRP A 359 1.59 0.80 -27.74
C TRP A 359 0.47 -0.02 -28.37
N ASP A 360 0.78 -1.23 -28.82
CA ASP A 360 -0.22 -2.17 -29.34
C ASP A 360 -1.25 -2.52 -28.25
N GLU A 361 -0.81 -2.75 -27.01
CA GLU A 361 -1.71 -3.07 -25.89
C GLU A 361 -2.54 -1.87 -25.41
N ILE A 362 -1.97 -0.66 -25.36
CA ILE A 362 -2.75 0.55 -25.05
C ILE A 362 -3.81 0.77 -26.12
N LYS A 363 -3.47 0.60 -27.41
CA LYS A 363 -4.43 0.69 -28.52
C LYS A 363 -5.55 -0.34 -28.40
N ASN A 364 -5.22 -1.60 -28.05
CA ASN A 364 -6.21 -2.64 -27.83
C ASN A 364 -7.16 -2.29 -26.67
N GLY A 365 -6.60 -1.71 -25.59
CA GLY A 365 -7.34 -1.32 -24.41
C GLY A 365 -8.35 -0.19 -24.64
N LEU A 366 -8.03 0.76 -25.54
CA LEU A 366 -8.95 1.85 -25.92
C LEU A 366 -10.25 1.36 -26.58
N VAL A 367 -10.23 0.19 -27.20
CA VAL A 367 -11.40 -0.41 -27.86
C VAL A 367 -11.91 -1.66 -27.14
N ASP A 368 -11.48 -1.87 -25.89
CA ASP A 368 -11.86 -3.03 -25.10
C ASP A 368 -13.36 -3.05 -24.79
N LYS A 369 -13.92 -4.23 -24.54
CA LYS A 369 -15.32 -4.39 -24.14
C LYS A 369 -15.56 -3.94 -22.70
N ASP A 370 -14.57 -4.13 -21.82
CA ASP A 370 -14.62 -3.69 -20.43
C ASP A 370 -14.38 -2.17 -20.35
N GLY A 371 -15.36 -1.44 -19.80
CA GLY A 371 -15.26 0.00 -19.61
C GLY A 371 -14.15 0.43 -18.67
N LEU A 372 -13.78 -0.38 -17.68
CA LEU A 372 -12.67 -0.08 -16.78
C LEU A 372 -11.33 -0.15 -17.51
N VAL A 373 -11.15 -1.15 -18.38
CA VAL A 373 -9.95 -1.27 -19.22
C VAL A 373 -9.83 -0.08 -20.18
N ARG A 374 -10.93 0.33 -20.82
CA ARG A 374 -10.95 1.54 -21.67
C ARG A 374 -10.51 2.78 -20.89
N LYS A 375 -11.09 3.01 -19.70
CA LYS A 375 -10.76 4.13 -18.81
C LYS A 375 -9.30 4.12 -18.34
N GLN A 376 -8.76 2.95 -18.00
CA GLN A 376 -7.35 2.84 -17.61
C GLN A 376 -6.40 3.05 -18.79
N SER A 377 -6.76 2.56 -19.97
CA SER A 377 -5.96 2.71 -21.19
C SER A 377 -5.86 4.16 -21.64
N ILE A 378 -6.98 4.90 -21.62
CA ILE A 378 -6.98 6.33 -21.93
C ILE A 378 -6.20 7.12 -20.87
N HIS A 379 -6.34 6.77 -19.58
CA HIS A 379 -5.58 7.39 -18.50
C HIS A 379 -4.08 7.21 -18.71
N ILE A 380 -3.62 5.97 -18.92
CA ILE A 380 -2.21 5.67 -19.20
C ILE A 380 -1.73 6.49 -20.41
N LEU A 381 -2.49 6.50 -21.51
CA LEU A 381 -2.12 7.24 -22.71
C LEU A 381 -1.97 8.75 -22.45
N LYS A 382 -2.92 9.37 -21.74
CA LYS A 382 -2.85 10.79 -21.36
C LYS A 382 -1.63 11.09 -20.51
N THR A 383 -1.41 10.28 -19.47
CA THR A 383 -0.30 10.43 -18.52
C THR A 383 1.07 10.23 -19.21
N THR A 384 1.20 9.22 -20.10
CA THR A 384 2.42 8.96 -20.86
C THR A 384 2.79 10.12 -21.80
N LEU A 385 1.79 10.77 -22.39
CA LEU A 385 1.99 11.91 -23.30
C LEU A 385 2.21 13.24 -22.58
N ARG A 386 2.20 13.26 -21.23
CA ARG A 386 2.27 14.47 -20.37
C ARG A 386 1.25 15.55 -20.75
N LEU A 387 0.08 15.13 -21.23
CA LEU A 387 -1.03 16.03 -21.52
C LEU A 387 -1.81 16.30 -20.23
N ASN A 388 -1.15 16.89 -19.23
CA ASN A 388 -1.86 17.44 -18.09
C ASN A 388 -2.49 18.78 -18.48
N GLU A 389 -3.61 19.10 -17.82
CA GLU A 389 -4.59 20.17 -18.06
C GLU A 389 -4.07 21.62 -18.00
N ALA A 390 -2.79 21.87 -18.30
CA ALA A 390 -2.16 23.19 -18.25
C ALA A 390 -2.27 23.99 -19.56
N SER A 391 -3.08 23.57 -20.54
CA SER A 391 -3.31 24.38 -21.75
C SER A 391 -4.78 24.47 -22.15
N GLN A 392 -5.64 24.88 -21.22
CA GLN A 392 -6.82 25.65 -21.61
C GLN A 392 -6.38 27.09 -21.95
N CYS A 393 -5.77 27.26 -23.12
CA CYS A 393 -5.79 28.54 -23.81
C CYS A 393 -6.52 28.31 -25.14
N TYR A 394 -7.84 28.46 -25.10
CA TYR A 394 -8.63 28.72 -26.30
C TYR A 394 -8.09 30.01 -26.93
N SER A 395 -7.19 29.88 -27.90
CA SER A 395 -6.88 30.95 -28.84
C SER A 395 -7.95 30.93 -29.92
N GLY A 396 -8.65 32.05 -30.07
CA GLY A 396 -9.88 32.20 -30.84
C GLY A 396 -9.81 31.62 -32.25
N VAL A 397 -10.94 31.04 -32.64
CA VAL A 397 -11.31 30.68 -34.01
C VAL A 397 -11.02 31.88 -34.92
N SER A 398 -10.06 31.72 -35.84
CA SER A 398 -9.99 32.53 -37.05
C SER A 398 -10.47 31.65 -38.19
N GLU A 399 -11.69 31.91 -38.66
CA GLU A 399 -12.21 31.33 -39.90
C GLU A 399 -11.36 31.82 -41.07
N MET A 400 -10.48 30.95 -41.58
CA MET A 400 -9.88 31.16 -42.90
C MET A 400 -10.31 30.00 -43.79
N THR A 401 -11.38 30.25 -44.55
CA THR A 401 -11.82 29.40 -45.65
C THR A 401 -10.67 29.20 -46.64
N SER A 402 -10.20 27.97 -46.80
CA SER A 402 -9.45 27.58 -48.00
C SER A 402 -9.89 26.20 -48.46
N SER A 403 -10.51 26.18 -49.63
CA SER A 403 -10.90 24.97 -50.33
C SER A 403 -9.66 24.29 -50.90
N SER A 404 -9.21 23.21 -50.26
CA SER A 404 -8.13 22.36 -50.77
C SER A 404 -8.67 20.94 -50.90
N LYS A 405 -8.80 20.47 -52.15
CA LYS A 405 -9.17 19.09 -52.49
C LYS A 405 -7.98 18.18 -52.16
N SER A 406 -7.97 17.50 -51.00
CA SER A 406 -7.03 16.42 -50.72
C SER A 406 -7.55 15.10 -51.29
N SER A 407 -6.72 14.44 -52.10
CA SER A 407 -6.99 13.11 -52.66
C SER A 407 -6.91 12.05 -51.56
N LEU A 408 -8.00 11.29 -51.37
CA LEU A 408 -8.10 10.24 -50.34
C LEU A 408 -7.04 9.13 -50.54
N PRO A 409 -6.47 8.56 -49.46
CA PRO A 409 -5.68 7.34 -49.53
C PRO A 409 -6.60 6.16 -49.87
N ASN A 410 -6.31 5.48 -50.98
CA ASN A 410 -6.99 4.25 -51.37
C ASN A 410 -6.65 3.12 -50.39
N GLY A 411 -7.60 2.74 -49.52
CA GLY A 411 -7.45 1.58 -48.64
C GLY A 411 -8.46 1.46 -47.48
N LEU A 412 -9.24 2.50 -47.17
CA LEU A 412 -10.14 2.48 -46.01
C LEU A 412 -11.40 1.62 -46.24
N THR A 413 -11.68 0.75 -45.27
CA THR A 413 -12.95 0.00 -45.18
C THR A 413 -14.15 0.96 -45.10
N LYS A 414 -15.36 0.50 -45.42
CA LYS A 414 -16.57 1.36 -45.32
C LYS A 414 -16.72 2.02 -43.94
N LYS A 415 -16.34 1.28 -42.88
CA LYS A 415 -16.31 1.77 -41.51
C LYS A 415 -15.23 2.85 -41.29
N GLY A 416 -14.03 2.67 -41.85
CA GLY A 416 -12.96 3.67 -41.80
C GLY A 416 -13.33 4.97 -42.52
N ARG A 417 -14.02 4.88 -43.66
CA ARG A 417 -14.52 6.08 -44.38
C ARG A 417 -15.57 6.86 -43.59
N TRP A 418 -16.47 6.17 -42.89
CA TRP A 418 -17.44 6.85 -42.03
C TRP A 418 -16.76 7.55 -40.85
N ALA A 419 -15.82 6.87 -40.19
CA ALA A 419 -15.04 7.46 -39.09
C ALA A 419 -14.26 8.71 -39.53
N ASP A 420 -13.63 8.69 -40.70
CA ASP A 420 -12.93 9.85 -41.24
C ASP A 420 -13.88 11.01 -41.57
N MET A 421 -15.07 10.73 -42.12
CA MET A 421 -16.06 11.76 -42.41
C MET A 421 -16.62 12.40 -41.13
N GLU A 422 -16.85 11.60 -40.09
CA GLU A 422 -17.32 12.08 -38.79
C GLU A 422 -16.24 12.93 -38.10
N ALA A 423 -14.97 12.48 -38.09
CA ALA A 423 -13.86 13.26 -37.58
C ALA A 423 -13.69 14.60 -38.34
N LYS A 424 -13.93 14.61 -39.65
CA LYS A 424 -13.94 15.84 -40.45
C LYS A 424 -15.11 16.77 -40.08
N SER A 425 -16.31 16.24 -39.80
CA SER A 425 -17.47 17.05 -39.42
C SER A 425 -17.28 17.77 -38.08
N LEU A 426 -16.55 17.15 -37.15
CA LEU A 426 -16.21 17.67 -35.83
C LEU A 426 -15.03 18.67 -35.84
N GLY A 427 -14.62 19.15 -37.01
CA GLY A 427 -13.55 20.15 -37.18
C GLY A 427 -12.12 19.58 -37.11
N ILE A 428 -11.96 18.27 -36.93
CA ILE A 428 -10.65 17.62 -36.74
C ILE A 428 -10.00 17.25 -38.08
N GLY A 429 -10.82 17.13 -39.12
CA GLY A 429 -10.36 17.11 -40.51
C GLY A 429 -9.37 18.22 -40.86
N ASN A 430 -9.67 19.45 -40.42
CA ASN A 430 -8.85 20.63 -40.69
C ASN A 430 -7.52 20.63 -39.89
N ILE A 431 -7.44 19.85 -38.81
CA ILE A 431 -6.24 19.66 -37.97
C ILE A 431 -5.31 18.58 -38.58
N CYS A 432 -5.79 17.78 -39.53
CA CYS A 432 -4.95 16.80 -40.24
C CYS A 432 -4.66 17.17 -41.69
N ASP A 433 -5.52 17.96 -42.34
CA ASP A 433 -5.39 18.37 -43.75
C ASP A 433 -4.69 19.75 -43.93
N SER A 434 -4.30 20.46 -42.86
CA SER A 434 -3.53 21.69 -43.04
C SER A 434 -2.12 21.34 -43.53
N LEU A 435 -1.76 21.87 -44.70
CA LEU A 435 -0.43 21.82 -45.31
C LEU A 435 0.62 22.62 -44.51
N ASP A 436 0.31 22.97 -43.26
CA ASP A 436 1.21 23.69 -42.37
C ASP A 436 2.07 22.65 -41.63
N PRO A 437 3.39 22.60 -41.82
CA PRO A 437 4.27 21.62 -41.18
C PRO A 437 4.39 21.79 -39.65
N SER A 438 3.51 22.58 -39.03
CA SER A 438 3.63 23.13 -37.68
C SER A 438 2.51 22.71 -36.70
N LEU A 439 1.64 21.77 -37.05
CA LEU A 439 0.78 21.13 -36.04
C LEU A 439 1.65 20.33 -35.08
N ASN A 440 1.84 20.90 -33.89
CA ASN A 440 2.56 20.25 -32.80
C ASN A 440 1.91 18.87 -32.55
N SER A 441 2.71 17.81 -32.44
CA SER A 441 2.25 16.44 -32.17
C SER A 441 1.24 16.37 -31.02
N GLN A 442 1.39 17.29 -30.05
CA GLN A 442 0.49 17.53 -28.94
C GLN A 442 -0.96 17.86 -29.36
N GLN A 443 -1.16 18.73 -30.36
CA GLN A 443 -2.50 19.14 -30.81
C GLN A 443 -3.27 18.00 -31.47
N LYS A 444 -2.56 17.10 -32.18
CA LYS A 444 -3.16 15.89 -32.77
C LYS A 444 -3.68 14.95 -31.69
N TRP A 445 -2.93 14.82 -30.58
CA TRP A 445 -3.38 14.03 -29.43
C TRP A 445 -4.55 14.68 -28.69
N VAL A 446 -4.54 15.99 -28.51
CA VAL A 446 -5.69 16.71 -27.91
C VAL A 446 -6.97 16.48 -28.73
N ALA A 447 -6.90 16.61 -30.06
CA ALA A 447 -8.03 16.31 -30.95
C ALA A 447 -8.50 14.86 -30.85
N PHE A 448 -7.56 13.91 -30.75
CA PHE A 448 -7.88 12.50 -30.54
C PHE A 448 -8.65 12.26 -29.24
N PHE A 449 -8.23 12.85 -28.12
CA PHE A 449 -8.92 12.68 -26.84
C PHE A 449 -10.31 13.30 -26.84
N LEU A 450 -10.46 14.50 -27.42
CA LEU A 450 -11.77 15.15 -27.58
C LEU A 450 -12.74 14.27 -28.39
N LEU A 451 -12.29 13.67 -29.49
CA LEU A 451 -13.10 12.70 -30.25
C LEU A 451 -13.49 11.50 -29.42
N TYR A 452 -12.53 10.93 -28.72
CA TYR A 452 -12.75 9.72 -27.94
C TYR A 452 -13.80 9.96 -26.85
N GLU A 453 -13.71 11.07 -26.13
CA GLU A 453 -14.66 11.47 -25.08
C GLU A 453 -16.04 11.81 -25.67
N MET A 454 -16.10 12.59 -26.75
CA MET A 454 -17.36 12.91 -27.42
C MET A 454 -18.09 11.67 -27.94
N LEU A 455 -17.37 10.67 -28.45
CA LEU A 455 -17.98 9.42 -28.93
C LEU A 455 -18.58 8.59 -27.78
N GLU A 456 -18.02 8.67 -26.58
CA GLU A 456 -18.59 8.03 -25.38
C GLU A 456 -19.87 8.75 -24.93
N GLU A 457 -19.88 10.09 -24.95
CA GLU A 457 -21.04 10.91 -24.60
C GLU A 457 -22.18 10.80 -25.62
N TYR A 458 -21.86 10.79 -26.92
CA TYR A 458 -22.83 10.63 -28.01
C TYR A 458 -23.60 9.31 -27.90
N GLY A 459 -22.94 8.23 -27.48
CA GLY A 459 -23.60 6.95 -27.21
C GLY A 459 -24.67 7.06 -26.13
N THR A 460 -24.45 7.87 -25.09
CA THR A 460 -25.41 8.10 -24.00
C THR A 460 -26.62 8.88 -24.50
N HIS A 461 -26.41 9.96 -25.25
CA HIS A 461 -27.51 10.75 -25.81
C HIS A 461 -28.36 9.98 -26.83
N LEU A 462 -27.75 9.09 -27.61
CA LEU A 462 -28.51 8.20 -28.50
C LEU A 462 -29.43 7.25 -27.73
N VAL A 463 -28.96 6.71 -26.60
CA VAL A 463 -29.79 5.85 -25.73
C VAL A 463 -30.92 6.65 -25.11
N GLU A 464 -30.67 7.86 -24.60
CA GLU A 464 -31.71 8.74 -24.06
C GLU A 464 -32.76 9.12 -25.12
N ALA A 465 -32.32 9.51 -26.32
CA ALA A 465 -33.22 9.84 -27.42
C ALA A 465 -34.05 8.62 -27.83
N ALA A 466 -33.42 7.45 -28.00
CA ALA A 466 -34.12 6.21 -28.32
C ALA A 466 -35.11 5.81 -27.21
N TRP A 467 -34.74 5.95 -25.94
CA TRP A 467 -35.61 5.69 -24.80
C TRP A 467 -36.85 6.59 -24.81
N ASN A 468 -36.65 7.89 -24.98
CA ASN A 468 -37.74 8.86 -25.08
C ASN A 468 -38.69 8.57 -26.25
N HIS A 469 -38.20 7.98 -27.34
CA HIS A 469 -39.04 7.54 -28.46
C HIS A 469 -39.76 6.20 -28.25
N GLN A 470 -39.29 5.36 -27.32
CA GLN A 470 -39.89 4.04 -27.04
C GLN A 470 -40.83 4.06 -25.84
N VAL A 471 -40.59 4.95 -24.88
CA VAL A 471 -41.30 5.02 -23.59
C VAL A 471 -42.12 6.32 -23.44
N GLY A 472 -41.93 7.30 -24.34
CA GLY A 472 -42.63 8.58 -24.36
C GLY A 472 -43.87 8.63 -25.23
#